data_AF-A0A2U3KCE8-F1
#
_entry.id   AF-A0A2U3KCE8-F1
#
_cell.length_a   1.000
_cell.length_b   1.000
_cell.length_c   1.000
_cell.angle_alpha   90.00
_cell.angle_beta   90.00
_cell.angle_gamma   90.00
#
_symmetry.space_group_name_H-M   'P 1'
#
loop_
_entity.id
_entity.type
_entity.pdbx_description
1 polymer ?
#
loop_
_entity_poly.entity_id
_entity_poly.type
_entity_poly.pdbx_seq_one_letter_code
_entity_poly.pdbx_strand_id
1 'polypeptide(L)' 'MVVVPDSTPVSLRDSGRAYKAIWRLGVATDVLVWTHSGFEERLQLRASLPSTIAREGKLLYAA' A
#
# COMPACT_ATOMS: atom_id res chain seq x y z
N MET A 1 0.53 0.51 -3.80
CA MET A 1 0.17 0.05 -2.44
C MET A 1 0.79 0.99 -1.43
N VAL A 2 0.07 1.27 -0.35
CA VAL A 2 0.49 2.10 0.77
C VAL A 2 0.57 1.21 2.01
N VAL A 3 1.74 1.13 2.62
CA VAL A 3 1.94 0.39 3.88
C VAL A 3 1.89 1.39 5.02
N VAL A 4 1.03 1.15 6.01
CA VAL A 4 0.82 2.04 7.16
C VAL A 4 1.17 1.33 8.48
N PRO A 5 1.48 2.05 9.56
CA PRO A 5 1.68 1.44 10.87
C PRO A 5 0.47 0.61 11.30
N ASP A 6 0.69 -0.48 12.02
CA ASP A 6 -0.39 -1.34 12.55
C ASP A 6 -1.35 -0.61 13.49
N SER A 7 -0.88 0.47 14.12
CA SER A 7 -1.67 1.36 14.99
C SER A 7 -2.59 2.33 14.22
N THR A 8 -2.46 2.44 12.90
CA THR A 8 -3.28 3.35 12.08
C THR A 8 -4.76 3.00 12.25
N PRO A 9 -5.65 3.93 12.62
CA PRO A 9 -7.08 3.65 12.76
C PRO A 9 -7.69 3.09 11.47
N VAL A 10 -8.63 2.15 11.58
CA VAL A 10 -9.28 1.50 10.41
C VAL A 10 -9.91 2.52 9.46
N SER A 11 -10.46 3.62 9.99
CA SER A 11 -11.02 4.73 9.20
C SER A 11 -10.01 5.47 8.33
N LEU A 12 -8.71 5.34 8.63
CA LEU A 12 -7.60 5.88 7.85
C LEU A 12 -6.99 4.83 6.90
N ARG A 13 -7.35 3.55 7.03
CA ARG A 13 -6.93 2.47 6.14
C ARG A 13 -7.80 2.35 4.89
N ASP A 14 -8.82 3.21 4.74
CA ASP A 14 -9.65 3.26 3.55
C ASP A 14 -8.87 3.80 2.34
N SER A 15 -8.94 3.08 1.22
CA SER A 15 -8.30 3.48 -0.03
C SER A 15 -8.94 4.75 -0.62
N GLY A 16 -10.21 5.05 -0.29
CA GLY A 16 -10.92 6.23 -0.78
C GLY A 16 -10.19 7.55 -0.50
N ARG A 17 -9.49 7.67 0.63
CA ARG A 17 -8.65 8.84 0.94
C ARG A 17 -7.43 8.92 0.04
N ALA A 18 -6.77 7.79 -0.21
CA ALA A 18 -5.60 7.74 -1.06
C ALA A 18 -5.96 8.05 -2.52
N TYR A 19 -7.08 7.52 -3.01
CA TYR A 19 -7.66 7.90 -4.31
C TYR A 19 -7.94 9.40 -4.39
N LYS A 20 -8.57 10.01 -3.36
CA LYS A 20 -8.80 11.46 -3.31
C LYS A 20 -7.52 12.29 -3.23
N ALA A 21 -6.39 11.73 -2.82
CA ALA A 21 -5.12 12.44 -2.85
C ALA A 21 -4.51 12.47 -4.27
N ILE A 22 -4.74 11.43 -5.07
CA ILE A 22 -4.08 11.26 -6.38
C ILE A 22 -5.01 11.40 -7.59
N TRP A 23 -6.32 11.58 -7.40
CA TRP A 23 -7.29 11.61 -8.52
C TRP A 23 -6.98 12.68 -9.57
N ARG A 24 -6.33 13.79 -9.18
CA ARG A 24 -5.93 14.87 -10.10
C ARG A 24 -4.78 14.51 -11.02
N LEU A 25 -4.10 13.37 -10.81
CA LEU A 25 -3.07 12.90 -11.72
C LEU A 25 -3.64 12.45 -13.07
N GLY A 26 -4.97 12.26 -13.19
CA GLY A 26 -5.62 11.92 -14.45
C GLY A 26 -5.27 10.54 -15.00
N VAL A 27 -4.63 9.69 -14.19
CA VAL A 27 -4.22 8.34 -14.56
C VAL A 27 -5.00 7.29 -13.78
N ALA A 28 -5.43 6.23 -14.47
CA ALA A 28 -6.05 5.08 -13.84
C ALA A 28 -5.03 4.44 -12.87
N THR A 29 -5.35 4.42 -11.59
CA THR A 29 -4.46 3.92 -10.54
C THR A 29 -5.27 3.04 -9.60
N ASP A 30 -4.69 1.91 -9.16
CA ASP A 30 -5.25 1.13 -8.05
C ASP A 30 -4.45 1.37 -6.76
N VAL A 31 -5.17 1.53 -5.64
CA VAL A 31 -4.58 1.81 -4.33
C VAL A 31 -5.07 0.82 -3.29
N LEU A 32 -4.14 -0.01 -2.82
CA LEU A 32 -4.31 -0.88 -1.66
C LEU A 32 -3.62 -0.25 -0.46
N VAL A 33 -4.29 -0.23 0.69
CA VAL A 33 -3.73 0.24 1.97
C VAL A 33 -3.63 -0.93 2.93
N TRP A 34 -2.43 -1.24 3.40
CA TRP A 34 -2.12 -2.42 4.20
C TRP A 34 -1.36 -2.03 5.44
N THR A 35 -1.53 -2.77 6.53
CA THR A 35 -0.67 -2.58 7.68
C THR A 35 0.70 -3.20 7.46
N HIS A 36 1.69 -2.72 8.19
CA HIS A 36 3.06 -3.22 8.13
C HIS A 36 3.11 -4.74 8.40
N SER A 37 2.49 -5.22 9.48
CA SER A 37 2.45 -6.67 9.77
C SER A 37 1.81 -7.49 8.65
N GLY A 38 0.72 -7.00 8.06
CA GLY A 38 0.02 -7.72 6.98
C GLY A 38 0.85 -7.81 5.69
N PHE A 39 1.66 -6.79 5.42
CA PHE A 39 2.61 -6.80 4.30
C PHE A 39 3.74 -7.80 4.56
N GLU A 40 4.40 -7.71 5.71
CA GLU A 40 5.52 -8.57 6.10
C GLU A 40 5.15 -10.05 6.14
N GLU A 41 4.00 -10.38 6.72
CA GLU A 41 3.49 -11.76 6.82
C GLU A 41 3.42 -12.46 5.44
N ARG A 42 3.18 -11.70 4.36
CA ARG A 42 3.03 -12.27 3.02
C ARG A 42 4.31 -12.29 2.21
N LEU A 43 5.39 -11.69 2.68
CA LEU A 43 6.67 -11.69 1.97
C LEU A 43 7.23 -13.10 1.77
N GLN A 44 6.91 -14.04 2.67
CA GLN A 44 7.29 -15.46 2.56
C GLN A 44 6.64 -16.18 1.36
N LEU A 45 5.51 -15.68 0.86
CA LEU A 45 4.79 -16.27 -0.27
C LEU A 45 5.29 -15.64 -1.57
N ARG A 46 6.20 -16.33 -2.28
CA ARG A 46 6.90 -15.80 -3.48
C ARG A 46 6.00 -15.20 -4.56
N ALA A 47 4.80 -15.75 -4.75
CA ALA A 47 3.81 -15.29 -5.75
C ALA A 47 2.82 -14.26 -5.19
N SER A 48 3.00 -13.78 -3.97
CA SER A 48 2.15 -12.75 -3.38
C SER A 48 2.45 -11.37 -3.97
N LEU A 49 1.45 -10.50 -3.98
CA LEU A 49 1.63 -9.10 -4.38
C LEU A 49 2.68 -8.36 -3.52
N PRO A 50 2.71 -8.50 -2.17
CA PRO A 50 3.79 -7.97 -1.35
C PRO A 50 5.19 -8.40 -1.80
N SER A 51 5.41 -9.69 -2.06
CA SER A 51 6.72 -10.20 -2.51
C SER A 51 7.11 -9.67 -3.89
N THR A 52 6.14 -9.52 -4.81
CA THR A 52 6.40 -8.91 -6.12
C THR A 52 6.73 -7.42 -5.98
N ILE A 53 6.01 -6.67 -5.14
CA ILE A 53 6.30 -5.26 -4.87
C ILE A 53 7.68 -5.08 -4.24
N ALA A 54 8.09 -5.95 -3.31
CA ALA A 54 9.42 -5.88 -2.69
C ALA A 54 10.56 -6.12 -3.70
N ARG A 55 10.34 -6.97 -4.71
CA ARG A 55 11.34 -7.33 -5.73
C ARG A 55 11.38 -6.32 -6.89
N GLU A 56 10.22 -5.85 -7.34
CA GLU A 56 10.06 -5.13 -8.61
C GLU A 56 9.52 -3.72 -8.44
N GLY A 57 8.94 -3.41 -7.29
CA GLY A 57 8.32 -2.12 -7.00
C GLY A 57 9.34 -1.03 -6.69
N LYS A 58 8.85 0.21 -6.70
CA LYS A 58 9.63 1.38 -6.26
C LYS A 58 9.16 1.82 -4.89
N LEU A 59 10.06 1.80 -3.91
CA LEU A 59 9.80 2.33 -2.58
C LEU A 59 9.83 3.87 -2.62
N LEU A 60 8.78 4.48 -2.08
CA LEU A 60 8.67 5.92 -1.91
C LEU A 60 8.45 6.19 -0.41
N TYR A 61 9.28 7.04 0.18
CA TYR A 61 9.10 7.50 1.56
C TYR A 61 8.28 8.78 1.56
N ALA A 62 7.26 8.86 2.42
CA ALA A 62 6.63 10.14 2.77
C ALA A 62 7.41 10.73 3.96
N ALA A 63 7.92 11.95 3.79
CA ALA A 63 8.63 12.69 4.83
C ALA A 63 7.67 13.20 5.93
#